data_AF-A0A842J6Q5-F1
#
_entry.id   AF-A0A842J6Q5-F1
#
_cell.length_a   1.000
_cell.length_b   1.000
_cell.length_c   1.000
_cell.angle_alpha   90.00
_cell.angle_beta   90.00
_cell.angle_gamma   90.00
#
_symmetry.space_group_name_H-M   'P 1'
#
loop_
_entity.id
_entity.type
_entity.pdbx_description
1 polymer ?
#
loop_
_entity_poly.entity_id
_entity_poly.type
_entity_poly.pdbx_seq_one_letter_code
_entity_poly.pdbx_strand_id
1 'polypeptide(L)'
;MVNNTNIDDIIKYISVLEHQITFNVIEIQTSIGIFNVLKVNFDFNSILKSIVQSLIKSEYTMDANQNTSSRLRSKKFDKQLEGILGEIAVALYLKQFISCKEKGGCPIDVIRYDDVRQDGFKSGKGEFDIKIVTKSFKEFRLEIRTSVNYKYPLNEDTLKRLDTICGYTNYKKQNELGSDFYIRPLFQVKNYDLNLNLDHIHILDMILDKKIELYITGGVDQQVILEKGKIKTMGQNNTKYNTVAIIDSYDIKTLTKTIRAIVCKDG
;
A
#
# COMPACT_ATOMS: atom_id res chain seq x y z
N MET A 1 -38.90 4.39 -9.77
CA MET A 1 -37.94 3.94 -10.80
C MET A 1 -36.56 4.39 -10.36
N VAL A 2 -35.81 3.51 -9.69
CA VAL A 2 -34.40 3.78 -9.37
C VAL A 2 -33.63 3.43 -10.64
N ASN A 3 -33.04 4.42 -11.29
CA ASN A 3 -32.18 4.18 -12.45
C ASN A 3 -31.03 3.28 -12.00
N ASN A 4 -30.99 2.06 -12.53
CA ASN A 4 -29.80 1.21 -12.51
C ASN A 4 -28.73 1.93 -13.33
N THR A 5 -28.00 2.86 -12.72
CA THR A 5 -26.70 3.27 -13.26
C THR A 5 -25.85 2.00 -13.28
N ASN A 6 -25.49 1.54 -14.48
CA ASN A 6 -24.68 0.33 -14.62
C ASN A 6 -23.35 0.58 -13.88
N ILE A 7 -22.91 -0.38 -13.05
CA ILE A 7 -21.62 -0.30 -12.35
C ILE A 7 -20.49 -0.04 -13.37
N ASP A 8 -20.62 -0.55 -14.59
CA ASP A 8 -19.68 -0.30 -15.69
C ASP A 8 -19.61 1.18 -16.07
N ASP A 9 -20.72 1.91 -16.06
CA ASP A 9 -20.77 3.35 -16.37
C ASP A 9 -20.10 4.16 -15.25
N ILE A 10 -20.28 3.74 -13.99
CA ILE A 10 -19.61 4.36 -12.83
C ILE A 10 -18.10 4.12 -12.91
N ILE A 11 -17.66 2.90 -13.23
CA ILE A 11 -16.24 2.57 -13.40
C ILE A 11 -15.63 3.40 -14.53
N LYS A 12 -16.32 3.51 -15.67
CA LYS A 12 -15.88 4.31 -16.81
C LYS A 12 -15.80 5.80 -16.50
N TYR A 13 -16.74 6.32 -15.71
CA TYR A 13 -16.72 7.71 -15.27
C TYR A 13 -15.56 7.98 -14.30
N ILE A 14 -15.33 7.08 -13.34
CA ILE A 14 -14.24 7.22 -12.36
C ILE A 14 -12.87 7.09 -13.01
N SER A 15 -12.71 6.25 -14.05
CA SER A 15 -11.41 6.05 -14.70
C SER A 15 -10.89 7.29 -15.44
N VAL A 16 -11.76 8.24 -15.77
CA VAL A 16 -11.40 9.50 -16.44
C VAL A 16 -11.28 10.69 -15.50
N LEU A 17 -11.54 10.52 -14.19
CA LEU A 17 -11.35 11.60 -13.22
C LEU A 17 -9.86 11.87 -13.00
N GLU A 18 -9.48 13.15 -13.02
CA GLU A 18 -8.17 13.55 -12.55
C GLU A 18 -8.07 13.33 -11.04
N HIS A 19 -6.94 12.75 -10.63
CA HIS A 19 -6.61 12.51 -9.24
C HIS A 19 -5.39 13.35 -8.86
N GLN A 20 -5.56 14.24 -7.89
CA GLN A 20 -4.55 15.15 -7.38
C GLN A 20 -4.38 14.93 -5.88
N ILE A 21 -3.73 13.81 -5.52
CA ILE A 21 -3.22 13.63 -4.16
C ILE A 21 -2.03 14.56 -3.95
N THR A 22 -1.96 15.17 -2.78
CA THR A 22 -0.76 15.92 -2.35
C THR A 22 0.01 15.16 -1.27
N PHE A 23 1.32 15.32 -1.27
CA PHE A 23 2.21 14.69 -0.30
C PHE A 23 2.96 15.74 0.49
N ASN A 24 2.97 15.58 1.81
CA ASN A 24 3.78 16.39 2.72
C ASN A 24 4.87 15.51 3.33
N VAL A 25 6.13 15.94 3.25
CA VAL A 25 7.23 15.26 3.93
C VAL A 25 7.12 15.57 5.42
N ILE A 26 7.09 14.53 6.23
CA ILE A 26 7.14 14.63 7.69
C ILE A 26 8.47 14.04 8.15
N GLU A 27 9.19 14.80 8.97
CA GLU A 27 10.48 14.44 9.51
C GLU A 27 10.31 13.89 10.92
N ILE A 28 10.73 12.64 11.13
CA ILE A 28 10.75 11.99 12.43
C ILE A 28 12.19 12.00 12.93
N GLN A 29 12.43 12.67 14.05
CA GLN A 29 13.74 12.64 14.71
C GLN A 29 13.96 11.26 15.31
N THR A 30 15.11 10.66 15.03
CA THR A 30 15.51 9.36 15.55
C THR A 30 16.95 9.40 16.06
N SER A 31 17.32 8.43 16.90
CA SER A 31 18.70 8.28 17.38
C SER A 31 19.76 8.09 16.27
N ILE A 32 19.35 7.67 15.06
CA ILE A 32 20.23 7.46 13.91
C ILE A 32 20.14 8.59 12.85
N GLY A 33 19.40 9.66 13.15
CA GLY A 33 19.20 10.81 12.26
C GLY A 33 17.73 11.06 11.92
N ILE A 34 17.48 11.82 10.86
CA ILE A 34 16.12 12.16 10.41
C ILE A 34 15.55 11.05 9.54
N PHE A 35 14.42 10.47 9.95
CA PHE A 35 13.67 9.51 9.16
C PHE A 35 12.47 10.19 8.49
N ASN A 36 12.42 10.20 7.16
CA ASN A 36 11.40 10.92 6.41
C ASN A 36 10.25 10.00 5.98
N VAL A 37 9.01 10.43 6.22
CA VAL A 37 7.80 9.76 5.74
C VAL A 37 6.95 10.73 4.89
N LEU A 38 6.08 10.22 4.03
CA LEU A 38 5.12 11.06 3.30
C LEU A 38 3.73 10.95 3.90
N LYS A 39 3.21 12.05 4.42
CA LYS A 39 1.77 12.18 4.70
C LYS A 39 1.01 12.37 3.39
N VAL A 40 -0.02 11.57 3.20
CA VAL A 40 -0.87 11.56 2.01
C VAL A 40 -2.15 12.35 2.30
N ASN A 41 -2.46 13.35 1.46
CA ASN A 41 -3.75 14.04 1.50
C ASN A 41 -4.55 13.64 0.26
N PHE A 42 -5.57 12.80 0.47
CA PHE A 42 -6.46 12.36 -0.60
C PHE A 42 -7.40 13.48 -1.04
N ASP A 43 -7.61 13.57 -2.35
CA ASP A 43 -8.75 14.28 -2.91
C ASP A 43 -10.01 13.41 -2.87
N PHE A 44 -11.16 14.02 -3.13
CA PHE A 44 -12.44 13.31 -3.14
C PHE A 44 -12.48 12.20 -4.20
N ASN A 45 -11.90 12.45 -5.38
CA ASN A 45 -11.92 11.51 -6.50
C ASN A 45 -11.15 10.22 -6.16
N SER A 46 -10.01 10.32 -5.48
CA SER A 46 -9.23 9.15 -5.05
C SER A 46 -9.96 8.33 -3.99
N ILE A 47 -10.67 8.99 -3.07
CA ILE A 47 -11.51 8.32 -2.07
C ILE A 47 -12.67 7.59 -2.78
N LEU A 48 -13.40 8.28 -3.66
CA LEU A 48 -14.52 7.70 -4.40
C LEU A 48 -14.10 6.49 -5.23
N LYS A 49 -12.98 6.61 -5.96
CA LYS A 49 -12.39 5.50 -6.72
C LYS A 49 -12.08 4.30 -5.84
N SER A 50 -11.49 4.55 -4.68
CA SER A 50 -11.15 3.49 -3.73
C SER A 50 -12.40 2.78 -3.21
N ILE A 51 -13.46 3.52 -2.89
CA ILE A 51 -14.74 2.97 -2.44
C ILE A 51 -15.32 2.03 -3.51
N VAL A 52 -15.42 2.50 -4.76
CA VAL A 52 -16.02 1.70 -5.84
C VAL A 52 -15.24 0.43 -6.11
N GLN A 53 -13.91 0.51 -6.24
CA GLN A 53 -13.09 -0.68 -6.45
C GLN A 53 -13.15 -1.64 -5.25
N SER A 54 -13.26 -1.11 -4.03
CA SER A 54 -13.35 -1.92 -2.81
C SER A 54 -14.69 -2.65 -2.73
N LEU A 55 -15.80 -2.01 -3.11
CA LEU A 55 -17.11 -2.65 -3.20
C LEU A 55 -17.05 -3.86 -4.14
N ILE A 56 -16.54 -3.67 -5.37
CA ILE A 56 -16.44 -4.73 -6.37
C ILE A 56 -15.50 -5.86 -5.89
N LYS A 57 -14.28 -5.52 -5.45
CA LYS A 57 -13.27 -6.49 -5.00
C LYS A 57 -13.73 -7.27 -3.75
N SER A 58 -14.55 -6.66 -2.88
CA SER A 58 -15.08 -7.32 -1.69
C SER A 58 -16.05 -8.47 -2.00
N GLU A 59 -16.67 -8.47 -3.19
CA GLU A 59 -17.60 -9.54 -3.62
C GLU A 59 -16.88 -10.82 -4.04
N TYR A 60 -15.67 -10.70 -4.59
CA TYR A 60 -14.91 -11.81 -5.18
C TYR A 60 -13.73 -12.29 -4.32
N THR A 61 -13.39 -11.55 -3.27
CA THR A 61 -12.33 -11.98 -2.33
C THR A 61 -12.84 -13.08 -1.41
N MET A 62 -11.99 -14.05 -1.05
CA MET A 62 -12.39 -15.15 -0.15
C MET A 62 -12.88 -14.60 1.19
N ASP A 63 -13.93 -15.22 1.75
CA ASP A 63 -14.44 -14.86 3.08
C ASP A 63 -13.45 -15.24 4.18
N ALA A 64 -12.55 -16.19 3.92
CA ALA A 64 -11.53 -16.63 4.86
C ALA A 64 -10.35 -15.62 4.96
N ASN A 65 -10.00 -15.24 6.19
CA ASN A 65 -8.74 -14.55 6.47
C ASN A 65 -7.52 -15.50 6.33
N GLN A 66 -6.29 -15.01 6.50
CA GLN A 66 -5.07 -15.84 6.45
C GLN A 66 -5.03 -16.95 7.53
N ASN A 67 -5.87 -16.85 8.55
CA ASN A 67 -6.11 -17.85 9.60
C ASN A 67 -7.36 -18.71 9.35
N THR A 68 -7.93 -18.71 8.13
CA THR A 68 -9.13 -19.47 7.72
C THR A 68 -10.44 -19.14 8.44
N SER A 69 -10.50 -18.07 9.23
CA SER A 69 -11.73 -17.60 9.88
C SER A 69 -12.58 -16.76 8.91
N SER A 70 -13.90 -16.94 8.93
CA SER A 70 -14.85 -16.15 8.15
C SER A 70 -14.81 -14.67 8.56
N ARG A 71 -14.68 -13.77 7.58
CA ARG A 71 -14.74 -12.31 7.75
C ARG A 71 -16.15 -11.82 7.42
N LEU A 72 -16.70 -10.97 8.28
CA LEU A 72 -17.90 -10.18 7.95
C LEU A 72 -17.66 -9.35 6.67
N ARG A 73 -18.70 -9.18 5.84
CA ARG A 73 -18.62 -8.44 4.56
C ARG A 73 -18.09 -7.01 4.74
N SER A 74 -18.50 -6.32 5.81
CA SER A 74 -17.99 -4.99 6.17
C SER A 74 -16.48 -5.00 6.37
N LYS A 75 -15.94 -5.97 7.11
CA LYS A 75 -14.49 -6.11 7.32
C LYS A 75 -13.73 -6.45 6.04
N LYS A 76 -14.34 -7.18 5.10
CA LYS A 76 -13.74 -7.40 3.78
C LYS A 76 -13.63 -6.08 3.04
N PHE A 77 -14.71 -5.30 3.00
CA PHE A 77 -14.72 -3.97 2.39
C PHE A 77 -13.66 -3.06 3.01
N ASP A 78 -13.62 -2.93 4.34
CA ASP A 78 -12.64 -2.07 5.03
C ASP A 78 -11.20 -2.48 4.70
N LYS A 79 -10.90 -3.77 4.64
CA LYS A 79 -9.57 -4.26 4.25
C LYS A 79 -9.22 -4.03 2.79
N GLN A 80 -10.19 -4.15 1.87
CA GLN A 80 -9.97 -3.78 0.47
C GLN A 80 -9.75 -2.28 0.34
N LEU A 81 -10.51 -1.47 1.08
CA LEU A 81 -10.39 -0.01 1.08
C LEU A 81 -9.04 0.44 1.60
N GLU A 82 -8.55 -0.14 2.70
CA GLU A 82 -7.19 0.07 3.20
C GLU A 82 -6.14 -0.24 2.11
N GLY A 83 -6.25 -1.39 1.46
CA GLY A 83 -5.32 -1.83 0.39
C GLY A 83 -5.32 -0.87 -0.80
N ILE A 84 -6.49 -0.63 -1.38
CA ILE A 84 -6.66 0.20 -2.59
C ILE A 84 -6.22 1.64 -2.35
N LEU A 85 -6.54 2.24 -1.20
CA LEU A 85 -6.05 3.58 -0.84
C LEU A 85 -4.51 3.62 -0.79
N GLY A 86 -3.90 2.60 -0.19
CA GLY A 86 -2.45 2.46 -0.13
C GLY A 86 -1.82 2.35 -1.52
N GLU A 87 -2.38 1.50 -2.38
CA GLU A 87 -1.90 1.33 -3.76
C GLU A 87 -2.05 2.61 -4.59
N ILE A 88 -3.19 3.30 -4.51
CA ILE A 88 -3.40 4.57 -5.23
C ILE A 88 -2.38 5.62 -4.76
N ALA A 89 -2.18 5.73 -3.44
CA ALA A 89 -1.20 6.66 -2.87
C ALA A 89 0.23 6.37 -3.37
N VAL A 90 0.64 5.09 -3.40
CA VAL A 90 1.96 4.71 -3.87
C VAL A 90 2.10 4.90 -5.38
N ALA A 91 1.08 4.55 -6.18
CA ALA A 91 1.09 4.76 -7.63
C ALA A 91 1.26 6.25 -7.98
N LEU A 92 0.55 7.13 -7.28
CA LEU A 92 0.67 8.58 -7.47
C LEU A 92 2.01 9.13 -6.95
N TYR A 93 2.55 8.59 -5.85
CA TYR A 93 3.91 8.90 -5.40
C TYR A 93 4.94 8.54 -6.48
N LEU A 94 4.85 7.35 -7.08
CA LEU A 94 5.78 6.92 -8.13
C LEU A 94 5.70 7.82 -9.37
N LYS A 95 4.48 8.17 -9.81
CA LYS A 95 4.30 9.11 -10.92
C LYS A 95 4.88 10.49 -10.58
N GLN A 96 4.61 11.01 -9.40
CA GLN A 96 5.03 12.36 -9.05
C GLN A 96 6.53 12.47 -8.74
N PHE A 97 7.13 11.44 -8.13
CA PHE A 97 8.50 11.50 -7.62
C PHE A 97 9.47 10.58 -8.35
N ILE A 98 9.04 9.67 -9.22
CA ILE A 98 9.96 8.84 -10.02
C ILE A 98 9.87 9.20 -11.50
N SER A 99 8.67 9.42 -12.05
CA SER A 99 8.52 9.72 -13.49
C SER A 99 8.62 11.22 -13.84
N CYS A 100 8.40 12.12 -12.88
CA CYS A 100 8.39 13.56 -13.14
C CYS A 100 9.78 14.12 -13.48
N LYS A 101 9.98 14.49 -14.75
CA LYS A 101 11.23 15.05 -15.29
C LYS A 101 11.70 16.31 -14.56
N GLU A 102 10.79 17.22 -14.21
CA GLU A 102 11.10 18.45 -13.47
C GLU A 102 11.71 18.18 -12.08
N LYS A 103 11.42 17.01 -11.51
CA LYS A 103 12.00 16.56 -10.25
C LYS A 103 13.22 15.65 -10.43
N GLY A 104 13.81 15.59 -11.63
CA GLY A 104 14.92 14.70 -11.97
C GLY A 104 14.50 13.23 -12.12
N GLY A 105 13.25 12.98 -12.50
CA GLY A 105 12.73 11.65 -12.83
C GLY A 105 13.07 11.19 -14.24
N CYS A 106 12.68 9.96 -14.58
CA CYS A 106 12.89 9.34 -15.90
C CYS A 106 11.57 8.84 -16.50
N PRO A 107 11.47 8.71 -17.84
CA PRO A 107 10.24 8.22 -18.47
C PRO A 107 9.99 6.76 -18.07
N ILE A 108 8.93 6.55 -17.28
CA ILE A 108 8.46 5.24 -16.83
C ILE A 108 6.94 5.21 -16.88
N ASP A 109 6.38 4.03 -17.08
CA ASP A 109 4.97 3.78 -16.90
C ASP A 109 4.71 3.14 -15.55
N VAL A 110 3.80 3.73 -14.77
CA VAL A 110 3.36 3.18 -13.48
C VAL A 110 1.97 2.59 -13.67
N ILE A 111 1.89 1.26 -13.57
CA ILE A 111 0.69 0.48 -13.82
C ILE A 111 0.21 -0.12 -12.50
N ARG A 112 -1.01 0.21 -12.09
CA ARG A 112 -1.68 -0.46 -10.97
C ARG A 112 -2.66 -1.51 -11.52
N TYR A 113 -2.61 -2.74 -11.02
CA TYR A 113 -3.37 -3.84 -11.63
C TYR A 113 -4.88 -3.61 -11.60
N ASP A 114 -5.41 -3.12 -10.48
CA ASP A 114 -6.84 -2.85 -10.34
C ASP A 114 -7.36 -1.74 -11.28
N ASP A 115 -6.47 -0.98 -11.95
CA ASP A 115 -6.84 -0.03 -13.01
C ASP A 115 -6.88 -0.65 -14.42
N VAL A 116 -6.20 -1.79 -14.64
CA VAL A 116 -6.02 -2.37 -15.99
C VAL A 116 -6.56 -3.80 -16.12
N ARG A 117 -6.98 -4.42 -15.01
CA ARG A 117 -7.54 -5.76 -15.02
C ARG A 117 -8.85 -5.82 -15.82
N GLN A 118 -9.01 -6.89 -16.61
CA GLN A 118 -10.16 -7.08 -17.50
C GLN A 118 -11.14 -8.16 -17.00
N ASP A 119 -10.80 -8.84 -15.92
CA ASP A 119 -11.57 -9.96 -15.37
C ASP A 119 -12.67 -9.54 -14.40
N GLY A 120 -12.88 -8.23 -14.21
CA GLY A 120 -13.89 -7.70 -13.29
C GLY A 120 -13.70 -8.17 -11.85
N PHE A 121 -12.45 -8.30 -11.38
CA PHE A 121 -12.10 -8.72 -10.01
C PHE A 121 -12.31 -10.20 -9.67
N LYS A 122 -12.57 -11.06 -10.68
CA LYS A 122 -12.97 -12.47 -10.48
C LYS A 122 -11.81 -13.45 -10.24
N SER A 123 -10.57 -13.10 -10.58
CA SER A 123 -9.42 -14.00 -10.49
C SER A 123 -8.21 -13.32 -9.84
N GLY A 124 -7.46 -14.09 -9.04
CA GLY A 124 -6.16 -13.67 -8.50
C GLY A 124 -4.95 -14.17 -9.32
N LYS A 125 -5.18 -14.85 -10.46
CA LYS A 125 -4.10 -15.45 -11.25
C LYS A 125 -3.32 -14.36 -11.98
N GLY A 126 -2.05 -14.17 -11.60
CA GLY A 126 -1.17 -13.17 -12.20
C GLY A 126 -1.40 -11.75 -11.67
N GLU A 127 -2.10 -11.60 -10.55
CA GLU A 127 -2.28 -10.33 -9.85
C GLU A 127 -0.92 -9.78 -9.37
N PHE A 128 -0.81 -8.45 -9.42
CA PHE A 128 0.28 -7.66 -8.84
C PHE A 128 -0.35 -6.39 -8.28
N ASP A 129 0.28 -5.72 -7.32
CA ASP A 129 -0.28 -4.45 -6.84
C ASP A 129 0.08 -3.33 -7.83
N ILE A 130 1.39 -3.10 -8.00
CA ILE A 130 1.92 -2.08 -8.92
C ILE A 130 3.10 -2.65 -9.71
N LYS A 131 3.22 -2.22 -10.96
CA LYS A 131 4.37 -2.45 -11.82
C LYS A 131 4.91 -1.14 -12.36
N ILE A 132 6.24 -1.03 -12.41
CA ILE A 132 6.93 0.01 -13.17
C ILE A 132 7.47 -0.62 -14.46
N VAL A 133 7.18 0.01 -15.60
CA VAL A 133 7.74 -0.38 -16.90
C VAL A 133 8.65 0.74 -17.39
N THR A 134 9.89 0.38 -17.70
CA THR A 134 10.88 1.32 -18.25
C THR A 134 10.76 1.46 -19.76
N LYS A 135 11.45 2.45 -20.34
CA LYS A 135 11.55 2.62 -21.79
C LYS A 135 12.11 1.40 -22.52
N SER A 136 12.97 0.62 -21.87
CA SER A 136 13.52 -0.64 -22.39
C SER A 136 12.59 -1.85 -22.18
N PHE A 137 11.34 -1.62 -21.75
CA PHE A 137 10.33 -2.64 -21.45
C PHE A 137 10.68 -3.58 -20.29
N LYS A 138 11.69 -3.23 -19.48
CA LYS A 138 11.96 -3.95 -18.24
C LYS A 138 10.89 -3.63 -17.20
N GLU A 139 10.41 -4.68 -16.54
CA GLU A 139 9.35 -4.62 -15.52
C GLU A 139 9.94 -4.74 -14.12
N PHE A 140 9.48 -3.88 -13.21
CA PHE A 140 9.73 -3.98 -11.78
C PHE A 140 8.39 -4.11 -11.05
N ARG A 141 8.26 -5.10 -10.18
CA ARG A 141 7.05 -5.37 -9.39
C ARG A 141 7.18 -4.78 -7.99
N LEU A 142 6.12 -4.15 -7.53
CA LEU A 142 6.03 -3.56 -6.21
C LEU A 142 4.86 -4.17 -5.46
N GLU A 143 5.12 -4.63 -4.24
CA GLU A 143 4.09 -5.09 -3.31
C GLU A 143 3.78 -3.99 -2.30
N ILE A 144 2.49 -3.72 -2.08
CA ILE A 144 2.00 -2.68 -1.20
C ILE A 144 1.29 -3.32 -0.02
N ARG A 145 1.89 -3.18 1.17
CA ARG A 145 1.34 -3.79 2.39
C ARG A 145 0.89 -2.72 3.38
N THR A 146 -0.41 -2.48 3.41
CA THR A 146 -1.03 -1.52 4.30
C THR A 146 -1.24 -2.10 5.70
N SER A 147 -1.24 -1.22 6.70
CA SER A 147 -1.58 -1.58 8.08
C SER A 147 -2.11 -0.38 8.84
N VAL A 148 -2.75 -0.63 9.98
CA VAL A 148 -3.30 0.40 10.86
C VAL A 148 -2.52 0.40 12.18
N ASN A 149 -1.96 1.56 12.55
CA ASN A 149 -1.42 1.82 13.87
C ASN A 149 -2.37 2.74 14.66
N TYR A 150 -2.88 2.21 15.76
CA TYR A 150 -3.80 2.89 16.66
C TYR A 150 -3.29 2.96 18.10
N LYS A 151 -2.24 2.19 18.43
CA LYS A 151 -1.75 2.03 19.80
C LYS A 151 -0.73 3.07 20.19
N TYR A 152 0.04 3.58 19.23
CA TYR A 152 1.24 4.36 19.50
C TYR A 152 1.35 5.58 18.58
N PRO A 153 2.00 6.67 19.04
CA PRO A 153 2.40 7.78 18.18
C PRO A 153 3.37 7.38 17.09
N LEU A 154 3.29 8.04 15.94
CA LEU A 154 4.26 7.86 14.87
C LEU A 154 5.57 8.57 15.24
N ASN A 155 6.46 7.82 15.91
CA ASN A 155 7.77 8.26 16.37
C ASN A 155 8.80 7.13 16.22
N GLU A 156 10.04 7.36 16.64
CA GLU A 156 11.12 6.38 16.56
C GLU A 156 10.75 5.01 17.16
N ASP A 157 10.09 4.97 18.33
CA ASP A 157 9.71 3.72 18.98
C ASP A 157 8.73 2.91 18.12
N THR A 158 7.78 3.59 17.47
CA THR A 158 6.87 2.96 16.52
C THR A 158 7.61 2.45 15.28
N LEU A 159 8.58 3.22 14.75
CA LEU A 159 9.42 2.78 13.63
C LEU A 159 10.27 1.55 13.97
N LYS A 160 10.71 1.41 15.22
CA LYS A 160 11.43 0.21 15.73
C LYS A 160 10.52 -1.00 15.91
N ARG A 161 9.26 -0.78 16.30
CA ARG A 161 8.30 -1.86 16.63
C ARG A 161 7.60 -2.44 15.42
N LEU A 162 7.26 -1.59 14.45
CA LEU A 162 6.55 -2.00 13.26
C LEU A 162 7.53 -2.43 12.17
N ASP A 163 7.07 -3.30 11.28
CA ASP A 163 7.91 -3.86 10.21
C ASP A 163 7.29 -3.64 8.84
N THR A 164 8.12 -3.37 7.83
CA THR A 164 7.78 -3.59 6.43
C THR A 164 7.63 -5.10 6.18
N ILE A 165 6.40 -5.52 5.86
CA ILE A 165 6.06 -6.92 5.61
C ILE A 165 6.43 -7.24 4.16
N CYS A 166 7.30 -8.22 3.98
CA CYS A 166 7.79 -8.64 2.67
C CYS A 166 7.07 -9.93 2.23
N GLY A 167 7.72 -10.73 1.39
CA GLY A 167 7.21 -12.05 0.99
C GLY A 167 7.00 -12.98 2.19
N TYR A 168 6.02 -13.88 2.06
CA TYR A 168 5.73 -14.89 3.08
C TYR A 168 5.68 -16.29 2.49
N THR A 169 6.04 -17.26 3.32
CA THR A 169 5.87 -18.67 3.00
C THR A 169 4.87 -19.30 3.97
N ASN A 170 4.00 -20.13 3.43
CA ASN A 170 3.14 -21.02 4.20
C ASN A 170 2.98 -22.35 3.46
N TYR A 171 2.23 -23.29 4.05
CA TYR A 171 2.03 -24.62 3.46
C TYR A 171 1.39 -24.59 2.06
N LYS A 172 0.68 -23.51 1.68
CA LYS A 172 0.05 -23.30 0.36
C LYS A 172 0.91 -22.50 -0.61
N LYS A 173 1.69 -21.53 -0.12
CA LYS A 173 2.63 -20.69 -0.89
C LYS A 173 4.04 -21.01 -0.42
N GLN A 174 4.64 -22.04 -1.00
CA GLN A 174 6.02 -22.42 -0.65
C GLN A 174 7.07 -21.58 -1.39
N ASN A 175 6.73 -21.05 -2.56
CA ASN A 175 7.62 -20.24 -3.39
C ASN A 175 6.88 -18.98 -3.87
N GLU A 176 6.86 -17.92 -3.06
CA GLU A 176 6.45 -16.60 -3.54
C GLU A 176 7.63 -15.98 -4.28
N LEU A 177 7.48 -15.73 -5.59
CA LEU A 177 8.42 -14.89 -6.34
C LEU A 177 8.42 -13.52 -5.68
N GLY A 178 9.56 -13.13 -5.07
CA GLY A 178 9.68 -11.85 -4.38
C GLY A 178 9.42 -10.68 -5.33
N SER A 179 8.77 -9.62 -4.83
CA SER A 179 8.62 -8.36 -5.55
C SER A 179 9.93 -7.57 -5.49
N ASP A 180 10.26 -6.79 -6.52
CA ASP A 180 11.49 -5.99 -6.55
C ASP A 180 11.55 -4.99 -5.39
N PHE A 181 10.38 -4.42 -5.03
CA PHE A 181 10.24 -3.55 -3.87
C PHE A 181 9.00 -3.90 -3.04
N TYR A 182 9.11 -3.67 -1.73
CA TYR A 182 7.99 -3.70 -0.80
C TYR A 182 7.84 -2.32 -0.18
N ILE A 183 6.67 -1.71 -0.34
CA ILE A 183 6.38 -0.37 0.17
C ILE A 183 5.31 -0.47 1.25
N ARG A 184 5.48 0.30 2.33
CA ARG A 184 4.58 0.28 3.48
C ARG A 184 3.81 1.60 3.62
N PRO A 185 2.55 1.62 3.18
CA PRO A 185 1.58 2.59 3.68
C PRO A 185 1.11 2.21 5.09
N LEU A 186 0.99 3.20 5.97
CA LEU A 186 0.59 3.05 7.36
C LEU A 186 -0.51 4.06 7.66
N PHE A 187 -1.69 3.55 7.99
CA PHE A 187 -2.77 4.35 8.55
C PHE A 187 -2.49 4.62 10.02
N GLN A 188 -2.36 5.88 10.40
CA GLN A 188 -2.07 6.33 11.75
C GLN A 188 -3.30 7.02 12.35
N VAL A 189 -3.82 6.48 13.46
CA VAL A 189 -4.88 7.13 14.24
C VAL A 189 -4.29 8.30 15.02
N LYS A 190 -4.96 9.48 14.99
CA LYS A 190 -4.44 10.73 15.59
C LYS A 190 -4.43 10.74 17.13
N ASN A 191 -5.51 10.22 17.73
CA ASN A 191 -5.75 10.26 19.18
C ASN A 191 -5.62 8.84 19.75
N TYR A 192 -4.46 8.22 19.54
CA TYR A 192 -4.13 6.83 19.88
C TYR A 192 -4.99 6.26 21.00
N ASP A 193 -5.68 5.16 20.72
CA ASP A 193 -6.62 4.56 21.65
C ASP A 193 -6.27 3.08 21.80
N LEU A 194 -5.64 2.73 22.93
CA LEU A 194 -5.24 1.36 23.24
C LEU A 194 -6.43 0.41 23.37
N ASN A 195 -7.63 0.94 23.61
CA ASN A 195 -8.87 0.19 23.76
C ASN A 195 -9.71 0.17 22.48
N LEU A 196 -9.21 0.78 21.38
CA LEU A 196 -9.93 0.86 20.13
C LEU A 196 -10.17 -0.55 19.59
N ASN A 197 -11.45 -0.93 19.54
CA ASN A 197 -11.83 -2.23 19.00
C ASN A 197 -11.82 -2.16 17.47
N LEU A 198 -10.74 -2.68 16.87
CA LEU A 198 -10.57 -2.79 15.42
C LEU A 198 -11.75 -3.50 14.72
N ASP A 199 -12.49 -4.35 15.42
CA ASP A 199 -13.63 -5.06 14.84
C ASP A 199 -14.82 -4.17 14.52
N HIS A 200 -14.86 -2.96 15.09
CA HIS A 200 -15.90 -1.94 14.87
C HIS A 200 -15.36 -0.68 14.17
N ILE A 201 -14.14 -0.72 13.65
CA ILE A 201 -13.58 0.39 12.88
C ILE A 201 -13.99 0.26 11.42
N HIS A 202 -14.68 1.27 10.93
CA HIS A 202 -14.88 1.50 9.51
C HIS A 202 -13.87 2.53 9.04
N ILE A 203 -12.96 2.11 8.15
CA ILE A 203 -11.83 2.95 7.74
C ILE A 203 -12.30 4.21 7.02
N LEU A 204 -13.40 4.10 6.27
CA LEU A 204 -14.02 5.22 5.57
C LEU A 204 -14.46 6.31 6.55
N ASP A 205 -15.19 5.93 7.60
CA ASP A 205 -15.68 6.88 8.61
C ASP A 205 -14.52 7.58 9.31
N MET A 206 -13.46 6.84 9.65
CA MET A 206 -12.27 7.44 10.26
C MET A 206 -11.57 8.45 9.34
N ILE A 207 -11.56 8.21 8.03
CA ILE A 207 -10.99 9.13 7.03
C ILE A 207 -11.87 10.39 6.93
N LEU A 208 -13.19 10.22 6.78
CA LEU A 208 -14.14 11.33 6.65
C LEU A 208 -14.16 12.21 7.90
N ASP A 209 -14.09 11.60 9.09
CA ASP A 209 -13.98 12.28 10.38
C ASP A 209 -12.58 12.86 10.67
N LYS A 210 -11.62 12.65 9.77
CA LYS A 210 -10.21 13.07 9.92
C LYS A 210 -9.53 12.51 11.18
N LYS A 211 -9.98 11.35 11.67
CA LYS A 211 -9.45 10.62 12.84
C LYS A 211 -8.24 9.75 12.52
N ILE A 212 -8.04 9.45 11.23
CA ILE A 212 -6.91 8.66 10.73
C ILE A 212 -6.23 9.35 9.55
N GLU A 213 -4.93 9.12 9.39
CA GLU A 213 -4.14 9.67 8.29
C GLU A 213 -3.28 8.58 7.67
N LEU A 214 -3.08 8.62 6.35
CA LEU A 214 -2.19 7.69 5.67
C LEU A 214 -0.79 8.29 5.53
N TYR A 215 0.21 7.49 5.91
CA TYR A 215 1.62 7.78 5.70
C TYR A 215 2.27 6.72 4.82
N ILE A 216 3.11 7.10 3.86
CA ILE A 216 4.05 6.16 3.23
C ILE A 216 5.33 6.21 4.05
N THR A 217 5.61 5.17 4.83
CA THR A 217 6.75 5.14 5.75
C THR A 217 8.06 4.84 5.04
N GLY A 218 8.03 4.43 3.77
CA GLY A 218 9.18 3.98 3.03
C GLY A 218 9.02 2.54 2.56
N GLY A 219 10.12 1.81 2.44
CA GLY A 219 10.11 0.47 1.87
C GLY A 219 11.48 -0.19 1.82
N VAL A 220 11.54 -1.36 1.20
CA VAL A 220 12.76 -2.16 1.05
C VAL A 220 12.84 -2.75 -0.35
N ASP A 221 14.07 -3.01 -0.81
CA ASP A 221 14.35 -3.88 -1.95
C ASP A 221 14.82 -5.26 -1.46
N GLN A 222 15.12 -6.15 -2.39
CA GLN A 222 15.64 -7.48 -2.07
C GLN A 222 16.98 -7.46 -1.32
N GLN A 223 17.84 -6.46 -1.55
CA GLN A 223 19.13 -6.37 -0.88
C GLN A 223 18.95 -6.11 0.62
N VAL A 224 18.12 -5.13 0.99
CA VAL A 224 17.84 -4.83 2.41
C VAL A 224 17.15 -6.01 3.09
N ILE A 225 16.28 -6.73 2.38
CA ILE A 225 15.65 -7.94 2.90
C ILE A 225 16.70 -9.02 3.21
N LEU A 226 17.70 -9.21 2.36
CA LEU A 226 18.78 -10.18 2.60
C LEU A 226 19.68 -9.77 3.78
N GLU A 227 19.98 -8.48 3.91
CA GLU A 227 20.90 -7.96 4.93
C GLU A 227 20.26 -7.83 6.32
N LYS A 228 19.00 -7.40 6.38
CA LYS A 228 18.31 -6.99 7.63
C LYS A 228 17.01 -7.74 7.91
N GLY A 229 16.58 -8.61 7.01
CA GLY A 229 15.34 -9.36 7.11
C GLY A 229 15.31 -10.30 8.32
N LYS A 230 14.14 -10.39 8.93
CA LYS A 230 13.84 -11.29 10.06
C LYS A 230 12.56 -12.05 9.77
N ILE A 231 12.55 -13.32 10.13
CA ILE A 231 11.36 -14.16 10.03
C ILE A 231 10.47 -13.94 11.27
N LYS A 232 9.21 -13.58 11.04
CA LYS A 232 8.18 -13.42 12.09
C LYS A 232 6.91 -14.18 11.72
N THR A 233 6.18 -14.66 12.72
CA THR A 233 4.87 -15.32 12.53
C THR A 233 3.70 -14.36 12.62
N MET A 234 3.88 -13.15 13.17
CA MET A 234 2.85 -12.12 13.28
C MET A 234 1.53 -12.60 13.94
N GLY A 235 1.63 -13.54 14.89
CA GLY A 235 0.47 -14.17 15.53
C GLY A 235 -0.28 -15.18 14.66
N GLN A 236 0.27 -15.54 13.50
CA GLN A 236 -0.23 -16.57 12.60
C GLN A 236 0.72 -17.79 12.64
N ASN A 237 0.42 -18.76 13.50
CA ASN A 237 1.31 -19.90 13.79
C ASN A 237 1.78 -20.70 12.56
N ASN A 238 1.05 -20.61 11.43
CA ASN A 238 1.32 -21.37 10.21
C ASN A 238 1.87 -20.53 9.05
N THR A 239 2.14 -19.24 9.25
CA THR A 239 2.68 -18.34 8.22
C THR A 239 3.98 -17.71 8.70
N LYS A 240 5.03 -17.79 7.87
CA LYS A 240 6.32 -17.15 8.15
C LYS A 240 6.51 -15.98 7.19
N TYR A 241 6.57 -14.78 7.74
CA TYR A 241 6.79 -13.55 6.99
C TYR A 241 8.26 -13.18 7.07
N ASN A 242 8.85 -12.80 5.94
CA ASN A 242 10.07 -12.01 5.97
C ASN A 242 9.72 -10.55 6.23
N THR A 243 10.42 -9.93 7.18
CA THR A 243 10.10 -8.59 7.67
C THR A 243 11.35 -7.79 7.97
N VAL A 244 11.30 -6.49 7.73
CA VAL A 244 12.37 -5.55 8.10
C VAL A 244 11.74 -4.48 8.97
N ALA A 245 12.31 -4.17 10.13
CA ALA A 245 11.79 -3.08 10.97
C ALA A 245 11.77 -1.78 10.16
N ILE A 246 10.74 -0.93 10.33
CA ILE A 246 10.63 0.28 9.51
C ILE A 246 11.87 1.16 9.67
N ILE A 247 12.40 1.29 10.89
CA ILE A 247 13.61 2.06 11.17
C ILE A 247 14.85 1.54 10.40
N ASP A 248 14.89 0.25 10.10
CA ASP A 248 15.99 -0.40 9.39
C ASP A 248 15.81 -0.38 7.87
N SER A 249 14.61 -0.03 7.40
CA SER A 249 14.24 0.10 5.99
C SER A 249 14.67 1.44 5.39
N TYR A 250 14.47 1.61 4.07
CA TYR A 250 14.65 2.92 3.46
C TYR A 250 13.51 3.85 3.89
N ASP A 251 13.86 5.01 4.44
CA ASP A 251 12.93 6.13 4.53
C ASP A 251 12.51 6.61 3.14
N ILE A 252 11.53 7.51 3.03
CA ILE A 252 11.00 7.86 1.70
C ILE A 252 12.05 8.53 0.79
N LYS A 253 12.95 9.33 1.35
CA LYS A 253 14.00 10.01 0.56
C LYS A 253 14.97 8.98 -0.02
N THR A 254 15.39 8.02 0.80
CA THR A 254 16.30 6.94 0.39
C THR A 254 15.62 6.01 -0.60
N LEU A 255 14.37 5.61 -0.34
CA LEU A 255 13.58 4.77 -1.24
C LEU A 255 13.43 5.42 -2.62
N THR A 256 13.09 6.72 -2.66
CA THR A 256 12.96 7.48 -3.92
C THR A 256 14.26 7.44 -4.73
N LYS A 257 15.40 7.68 -4.06
CA LYS A 257 16.72 7.63 -4.70
C LYS A 257 17.05 6.24 -5.20
N THR A 258 16.80 5.20 -4.40
CA THR A 258 17.07 3.80 -4.76
C THR A 258 16.25 3.36 -5.96
N ILE A 259 14.93 3.60 -5.95
CA ILE A 259 14.04 3.27 -7.09
C ILE A 259 14.52 4.00 -8.34
N ARG A 260 14.81 5.30 -8.28
CA ARG A 260 15.35 6.04 -9.44
C ARG A 260 16.68 5.46 -9.92
N ALA A 261 17.60 5.18 -9.01
CA ALA A 261 18.91 4.64 -9.38
C ALA A 261 18.84 3.27 -10.05
N ILE A 262 17.79 2.49 -9.78
CA ILE A 262 17.56 1.18 -10.40
C ILE A 262 16.80 1.34 -11.71
N VAL A 263 15.64 2.00 -11.66
CA VAL A 263 14.69 2.08 -12.78
C VAL A 263 15.19 3.04 -13.88
N CYS A 264 15.81 4.16 -13.52
CA CYS A 264 16.25 5.16 -14.49
C CYS A 264 17.59 4.84 -15.17
N LYS A 265 18.35 3.85 -14.67
CA LYS A 265 19.57 3.38 -15.35
C LYS A 265 19.26 2.60 -16.63
N ASP A 266 18.05 2.08 -16.75
CA ASP A 266 17.60 1.26 -17.89
C ASP A 266 16.85 2.09 -18.98
N GLY A 267 17.01 3.44 -18.97
CA GLY A 267 16.29 4.40 -19.82
C GLY A 267 17.14 5.18 -20.82
#